data_AF-A0AAE1GJ41-F1
#
_entry.id   AF-A0AAE1GJ41-F1
#
_cell.length_a   1.000
_cell.length_b   1.000
_cell.length_c   1.000
_cell.angle_alpha   90.00
_cell.angle_beta   90.00
_cell.angle_gamma   90.00
#
_symmetry.space_group_name_H-M   'P 1'
#
loop_
_entity.id
_entity.type
_entity.pdbx_description
1 polymer ?
#
loop_
_entity_poly.entity_id
_entity_poly.type
_entity_poly.pdbx_seq_one_letter_code
_entity_poly.pdbx_strand_id
1 'polypeptide(L)'
;MPPCFSVFNTRPSPTPRSDSDLERQLVNTPCLIAVGTSLLMADRFMLSIDGVIINNNITNFRVALAMLFSSYYIFNIQYPSDAEATLEFIQRCMVGINPDRGHKAEKKKNRTHHTPVHSKVLALTNTLADH
;
A
#
# COMPACT_ATOMS: atom_id res chain seq x y z
N MET A 1 -6.72 18.85 17.09
CA MET A 1 -6.99 17.69 16.23
C MET A 1 -6.08 16.54 16.64
N PRO A 2 -6.54 15.28 16.58
CA PRO A 2 -5.68 14.11 16.79
C PRO A 2 -4.57 14.05 15.72
N PRO A 3 -3.42 13.42 16.01
CA PRO A 3 -2.34 13.29 15.04
C PRO A 3 -2.76 12.43 13.84
N CYS A 4 -2.28 12.82 12.66
CA CYS A 4 -2.55 12.16 11.37
C CYS A 4 -1.23 11.67 10.79
N PHE A 5 -1.22 10.44 10.26
CA PHE A 5 -0.05 9.80 9.69
C PHE A 5 -0.37 9.28 8.31
N SER A 6 0.45 9.61 7.31
CA SER A 6 0.35 8.95 6.00
C SER A 6 0.91 7.54 6.07
N VAL A 7 0.17 6.56 5.54
CA VAL A 7 0.53 5.14 5.60
C VAL A 7 1.71 4.81 4.66
N PHE A 8 1.91 5.58 3.59
CA PHE A 8 2.94 5.31 2.58
C PHE A 8 3.86 6.49 2.28
N ASN A 9 3.63 7.66 2.88
CA ASN A 9 4.53 8.80 2.75
C ASN A 9 5.30 8.97 4.07
N THR A 10 6.62 8.80 4.03
CA THR A 10 7.51 8.92 5.19
C THR A 10 7.84 10.37 5.54
N ARG A 11 7.32 11.35 4.79
CA ARG A 11 7.47 12.75 5.19
C ARG A 11 6.77 12.97 6.54
N PRO A 12 7.49 13.44 7.58
CA PRO A 12 6.84 13.88 8.80
C PRO A 12 5.99 15.10 8.45
N SER A 13 4.69 14.92 8.22
CA SER A 13 3.78 16.03 8.07
C SER A 13 3.60 16.68 9.44
N PRO A 14 3.86 17.98 9.61
CA PRO A 14 3.49 18.66 10.84
C PRO A 14 2.00 18.44 11.06
N THR A 15 1.60 18.06 12.27
CA THR A 15 0.21 17.77 12.61
C THR A 15 -0.69 18.90 12.11
N PRO A 16 -1.61 18.64 11.18
CA PRO A 16 -2.45 19.69 10.61
C PRO A 16 -3.27 20.33 11.74
N ARG A 17 -3.26 21.66 11.77
CA ARG A 17 -3.97 22.47 12.78
C ARG A 17 -5.44 22.67 12.41
N SER A 18 -5.78 22.47 11.13
CA SER A 18 -7.11 22.54 10.54
C SER A 18 -7.22 21.58 9.35
N ASP A 19 -8.44 21.20 8.94
CA ASP A 19 -8.66 20.30 7.79
C ASP A 19 -8.13 20.93 6.48
N SER A 20 -8.22 22.26 6.38
CA SER A 20 -7.68 23.04 5.26
C SER A 20 -6.16 22.93 5.11
N ASP A 21 -5.44 22.78 6.22
CA ASP A 21 -3.98 22.60 6.21
C ASP A 21 -3.61 21.16 5.83
N LEU A 22 -4.46 20.18 6.17
CA LEU A 22 -4.28 18.79 5.77
C LEU A 22 -4.37 18.66 4.25
N GLU A 23 -5.38 19.27 3.62
CA GLU A 23 -5.56 19.19 2.15
C GLU A 23 -4.37 19.78 1.37
N ARG A 24 -3.76 20.85 1.89
CA ARG A 24 -2.55 21.46 1.30
C ARG A 24 -1.31 20.58 1.35
N GLN A 25 -1.30 19.57 2.22
CA GLN A 25 -0.20 18.63 2.41
C GLN A 25 -0.43 17.30 1.67
N LEU A 26 -1.61 17.10 1.09
CA LEU A 26 -1.92 15.91 0.34
C LEU A 26 -1.10 15.85 -0.94
N VAL A 27 -0.66 14.64 -1.27
CA VAL A 27 0.01 14.34 -2.52
C VAL A 27 -1.03 14.03 -3.60
N ASN A 28 -0.68 14.26 -4.87
CA ASN A 28 -1.55 14.00 -6.01
C ASN A 28 -1.81 12.49 -6.24
N THR A 29 -1.00 11.63 -5.65
CA THR A 29 -1.23 10.18 -5.69
C THR A 29 -2.20 9.75 -4.60
N PRO A 30 -2.94 8.65 -4.80
CA PRO A 30 -3.81 8.12 -3.76
C PRO A 30 -3.05 7.87 -2.46
N CYS A 31 -3.54 8.43 -1.37
CA CYS A 31 -2.86 8.39 -0.08
C CYS A 31 -3.86 8.02 1.01
N LEU A 32 -3.44 7.11 1.90
CA LEU A 32 -4.21 6.73 3.07
C LEU A 32 -3.61 7.42 4.30
N ILE A 33 -4.48 8.09 5.06
CA ILE A 33 -4.14 8.82 6.26
C ILE A 33 -4.78 8.10 7.44
N ALA A 34 -3.97 7.69 8.40
CA ALA A 34 -4.42 7.12 9.66
C ALA A 34 -4.55 8.24 10.69
N VAL A 35 -5.69 8.30 11.38
CA VAL A 35 -5.97 9.29 12.42
C VAL A 35 -6.07 8.58 13.76
N GLY A 36 -5.16 8.89 14.68
CA GLY A 36 -5.09 8.28 16.00
C GLY A 36 -3.68 8.35 16.57
N THR A 37 -3.42 7.64 17.67
CA THR A 37 -2.14 7.71 18.39
C THR A 37 -0.97 7.11 17.60
N SER A 38 -1.24 6.15 16.71
CA SER A 38 -0.24 5.48 15.88
C SER A 38 -0.90 4.80 14.68
N LEU A 39 -0.14 4.47 13.64
CA LEU A 39 -0.65 3.79 12.43
C LEU A 39 -1.43 2.49 12.75
N LEU A 40 -0.99 1.74 13.77
CA LEU A 40 -1.59 0.47 14.19
C LEU A 40 -2.77 0.63 15.18
N MET A 41 -2.87 1.79 15.85
CA MET A 41 -3.92 2.13 16.82
C MET A 41 -4.74 3.32 16.34
N ALA A 42 -4.90 3.45 15.02
CA ALA A 42 -5.69 4.52 14.45
C ALA A 42 -7.18 4.25 14.66
N ASP A 43 -7.90 5.25 15.14
CA ASP A 43 -9.36 5.19 15.35
C ASP A 43 -10.11 5.23 14.01
N ARG A 44 -9.55 5.94 13.04
CA ARG A 44 -10.13 6.05 11.69
C ARG A 44 -9.05 6.28 10.64
N PHE A 45 -9.41 6.00 9.40
CA PHE A 45 -8.61 6.25 8.23
C PHE A 45 -9.36 7.18 7.27
N MET A 46 -8.60 7.99 6.55
CA MET A 46 -9.07 8.86 5.48
C MET A 46 -8.34 8.48 4.19
N LEU A 47 -9.05 8.48 3.07
CA LEU A 47 -8.49 8.26 1.74
C LEU A 47 -8.54 9.58 0.98
N SER A 48 -7.39 10.03 0.50
CA SER A 48 -7.29 11.14 -0.43
C SER A 48 -6.86 10.67 -1.81
N ILE A 49 -7.35 11.33 -2.84
CA ILE A 49 -6.98 11.11 -4.24
C ILE A 49 -6.83 12.48 -4.89
N ASP A 50 -5.71 12.69 -5.61
CA ASP A 50 -5.40 13.96 -6.27
C ASP A 50 -5.52 15.20 -5.37
N GLY A 51 -5.02 15.08 -4.13
CA GLY A 51 -5.07 16.19 -3.18
C GLY A 51 -6.43 16.46 -2.53
N VAL A 52 -7.44 15.61 -2.76
CA VAL A 52 -8.80 15.78 -2.20
C VAL A 52 -9.17 14.60 -1.31
N ILE A 53 -9.77 14.86 -0.15
CA ILE A 53 -10.27 13.80 0.74
C ILE A 53 -11.59 13.25 0.18
N ILE A 54 -11.55 12.02 -0.34
CA ILE A 54 -12.73 11.35 -0.92
C ILE A 54 -13.55 10.64 0.15
N ASN A 55 -12.88 10.08 1.16
CA ASN A 55 -13.55 9.42 2.28
C ASN A 55 -12.78 9.70 3.57
N ASN A 56 -13.45 10.24 4.59
CA ASN A 56 -12.82 10.68 5.83
C ASN A 56 -13.19 9.83 7.06
N ASN A 57 -14.03 8.80 6.90
CA ASN A 57 -14.56 8.04 8.04
C ASN A 57 -14.51 6.53 7.81
N ILE A 58 -13.30 6.00 7.65
CA ILE A 58 -13.10 4.57 7.44
C ILE A 58 -12.57 3.97 8.74
N THR A 59 -13.37 3.19 9.45
CA THR A 59 -12.95 2.60 10.75
C THR A 59 -12.15 1.31 10.61
N ASN A 60 -12.26 0.63 9.46
CA ASN A 60 -11.61 -0.65 9.23
C ASN A 60 -10.38 -0.51 8.32
N PHE A 61 -9.21 -0.83 8.87
CA PHE A 61 -7.94 -0.78 8.13
C PHE A 61 -7.95 -1.62 6.84
N ARG A 62 -8.55 -2.82 6.86
CA ARG A 62 -8.59 -3.68 5.65
C ARG A 62 -9.38 -3.04 4.52
N VAL A 63 -10.51 -2.39 4.86
CA VAL A 63 -11.34 -1.67 3.88
C VAL A 63 -10.61 -0.44 3.38
N ALA A 64 -9.96 0.30 4.28
CA ALA A 64 -9.15 1.47 3.93
C ALA A 64 -8.01 1.12 2.95
N LEU A 65 -7.28 0.05 3.25
CA LEU A 65 -6.19 -0.45 2.40
C LEU A 65 -6.70 -0.97 1.06
N ALA A 66 -7.84 -1.68 1.05
CA ALA A 66 -8.46 -2.13 -0.18
C ALA A 66 -8.87 -0.95 -1.08
N MET A 67 -9.50 0.09 -0.53
CA MET A 67 -9.89 1.28 -1.31
C MET A 67 -8.66 2.04 -1.84
N LEU A 68 -7.62 2.20 -1.02
CA LEU A 68 -6.36 2.77 -1.48
C LEU A 68 -5.81 1.96 -2.66
N PHE A 69 -5.70 0.64 -2.50
CA PHE A 69 -5.19 -0.22 -3.55
C PHE A 69 -6.05 -0.14 -4.83
N SER A 70 -7.36 -0.27 -4.70
CA SER A 70 -8.31 -0.17 -5.82
C SER A 70 -8.20 1.16 -6.57
N SER A 71 -7.94 2.27 -5.88
CA SER A 71 -7.81 3.57 -6.54
C SER A 71 -6.68 3.60 -7.56
N TYR A 72 -5.54 2.96 -7.29
CA TYR A 72 -4.43 2.90 -8.26
C TYR A 72 -4.83 2.19 -9.56
N TYR A 73 -5.67 1.15 -9.49
CA TYR A 73 -6.17 0.44 -10.67
C TYR A 73 -7.26 1.21 -11.40
N ILE A 74 -8.23 1.74 -10.65
CA ILE A 74 -9.40 2.43 -11.23
C ILE A 74 -8.94 3.69 -11.98
N PHE A 75 -8.03 4.45 -11.37
CA PHE A 75 -7.53 5.70 -11.97
C PHE A 75 -6.31 5.48 -12.87
N ASN A 76 -5.84 4.24 -13.02
CA ASN A 76 -4.64 3.89 -13.79
C ASN A 76 -3.42 4.75 -13.40
N ILE A 77 -3.21 4.92 -12.10
CA ILE A 77 -2.13 5.72 -11.52
C ILE A 77 -0.95 4.79 -11.22
N GLN A 78 0.26 5.20 -11.62
CA GLN A 78 1.46 4.46 -11.29
C GLN A 78 1.76 4.53 -9.79
N TYR A 79 2.18 3.41 -9.21
CA TYR A 79 2.59 3.40 -7.80
C TYR A 79 3.77 4.36 -7.57
N PRO A 80 3.80 5.06 -6.43
CA PRO A 80 4.95 5.89 -6.08
C PRO A 80 6.19 5.01 -5.85
N SER A 81 7.36 5.46 -6.30
CA SER A 81 8.63 4.72 -6.23
C SER A 81 8.97 4.20 -4.82
N ASP A 82 8.63 4.98 -3.80
CA ASP A 82 8.96 4.66 -2.40
C ASP A 82 8.09 3.54 -1.81
N ALA A 83 6.92 3.28 -2.41
CA ALA A 83 5.98 2.25 -1.95
C ALA A 83 5.64 1.20 -3.02
N GLU A 84 6.25 1.28 -4.20
CA GLU A 84 6.00 0.40 -5.35
C GLU A 84 6.16 -1.07 -4.95
N ALA A 85 7.29 -1.44 -4.33
CA ALA A 85 7.55 -2.83 -3.92
C ALA A 85 6.52 -3.35 -2.90
N THR A 86 6.06 -2.50 -1.98
CA THR A 86 5.06 -2.87 -0.96
C THR A 86 3.68 -3.03 -1.57
N LEU A 87 3.27 -2.11 -2.45
CA LEU A 87 1.98 -2.19 -3.15
C LEU A 87 1.96 -3.37 -4.13
N GLU A 88 3.08 -3.66 -4.78
CA GLU A 88 3.24 -4.83 -5.63
C GLU A 88 3.21 -6.15 -4.83
N PHE A 89 3.78 -6.17 -3.62
CA PHE A 89 3.65 -7.30 -2.70
C PHE A 89 2.18 -7.54 -2.31
N ILE A 90 1.46 -6.49 -1.91
CA ILE A 90 0.03 -6.59 -1.56
C ILE A 90 -0.79 -7.08 -2.75
N GLN A 91 -0.54 -6.52 -3.93
CA GLN A 91 -1.15 -6.92 -5.19
C GLN A 91 -1.03 -8.43 -5.44
N ARG A 92 0.20 -8.96 -5.35
CA ARG A 92 0.47 -10.35 -5.72
C ARG A 92 0.11 -11.33 -4.61
N CYS A 93 0.47 -11.02 -3.37
CA CYS A 93 0.33 -11.95 -2.25
C CYS A 93 -1.06 -11.91 -1.60
N MET A 94 -1.75 -10.76 -1.61
CA MET A 94 -3.04 -10.62 -0.93
C MET A 94 -4.22 -10.57 -1.91
N VAL A 95 -4.07 -9.90 -3.05
CA VAL A 95 -5.17 -9.72 -4.02
C VAL A 95 -5.11 -10.73 -5.16
N GLY A 96 -3.95 -11.32 -5.44
CA GLY A 96 -3.78 -12.31 -6.50
C GLY A 96 -3.89 -11.73 -7.92
N ILE A 97 -3.66 -10.42 -8.09
CA ILE A 97 -3.63 -9.77 -9.39
C ILE A 97 -2.23 -9.93 -9.99
N ASN A 98 -2.17 -10.46 -11.21
CA ASN A 98 -0.92 -10.78 -11.92
C ASN A 98 0.08 -11.60 -11.08
N PRO A 99 -0.30 -12.80 -10.60
CA PRO A 99 0.59 -13.68 -9.83
C PRO A 99 1.76 -14.17 -10.70
N ASP A 100 2.89 -14.49 -10.07
CA ASP A 100 4.12 -15.04 -10.70
C ASP A 100 3.85 -16.24 -11.63
N ARG A 101 2.75 -16.96 -11.33
CA ARG A 101 2.13 -17.96 -12.19
C ARG A 101 0.73 -17.49 -12.57
N GLY A 102 0.53 -17.05 -13.81
CA GLY A 102 -0.81 -16.78 -14.32
C GLY A 102 -1.72 -18.03 -14.25
N HIS A 103 -3.01 -17.84 -13.98
CA HIS A 103 -4.01 -18.93 -13.90
C HIS A 103 -4.15 -19.77 -15.18
N LYS A 104 -3.59 -19.31 -16.31
CA LYS A 104 -3.54 -20.03 -17.59
C LYS A 104 -2.37 -21.02 -17.71
N ALA A 105 -1.44 -21.05 -16.76
CA ALA A 105 -0.30 -21.96 -16.79
C ALA A 105 -0.45 -23.04 -15.71
N GLU A 106 -1.31 -24.02 -15.98
CA GLU A 106 -1.17 -25.34 -15.37
C GLU A 106 0.23 -25.86 -15.73
N LYS A 107 1.19 -25.76 -14.79
CA LYS A 107 2.58 -26.14 -15.06
C LYS A 107 2.66 -27.67 -15.13
N LYS A 108 2.78 -28.17 -16.36
CA LYS A 108 3.63 -29.34 -16.64
C LYS A 108 4.99 -29.10 -15.99
N LYS A 109 5.31 -29.97 -15.04
CA LYS A 109 6.59 -30.11 -14.34
C LYS A 109 7.72 -30.07 -15.38
N ASN A 110 8.64 -29.10 -15.30
CA ASN A 110 10.08 -29.32 -15.54
C ASN A 110 10.93 -28.06 -15.28
N ARG A 111 11.77 -28.20 -14.26
CA ARG A 111 13.18 -27.82 -14.10
C ARG A 111 13.69 -26.48 -14.66
N THR A 112 14.30 -25.74 -13.71
CA THR A 112 15.46 -24.84 -13.85
C THR A 112 15.34 -23.74 -14.90
N HIS A 113 15.01 -22.52 -14.49
CA HIS A 113 15.62 -21.31 -15.06
C HIS A 113 15.46 -20.11 -14.09
N HIS A 114 16.62 -19.66 -13.62
CA HIS A 114 17.00 -18.32 -13.13
C HIS A 114 15.89 -17.26 -13.07
N THR A 115 15.32 -17.05 -11.89
CA THR A 115 14.44 -15.92 -11.57
C THR A 115 15.28 -14.66 -11.28
N PRO A 116 14.95 -13.48 -11.85
CA PRO A 116 15.66 -12.23 -11.59
C PRO A 116 15.23 -11.68 -10.23
N VAL A 117 15.66 -12.35 -9.15
CA VAL A 117 15.29 -11.96 -7.79
C VAL A 117 16.53 -11.36 -7.13
N HIS A 118 16.34 -10.18 -6.54
CA HIS A 118 17.35 -9.55 -5.71
C HIS A 118 17.75 -10.47 -4.56
N SER A 119 19.06 -10.68 -4.34
CA SER A 119 19.61 -11.72 -3.46
C SER A 119 19.08 -11.70 -2.02
N LYS A 120 18.61 -10.53 -1.54
CA LYS A 120 18.01 -10.39 -0.20
C LYS A 120 16.64 -11.08 -0.07
N VAL A 121 15.85 -11.12 -1.14
CA VAL A 121 14.54 -11.79 -1.14
C VAL A 121 14.73 -13.30 -1.11
N LEU A 122 15.75 -13.82 -1.81
CA LEU A 122 16.17 -15.22 -1.71
C LEU A 122 16.62 -15.60 -0.30
N ALA A 123 17.38 -14.72 0.36
CA ALA A 123 17.82 -14.96 1.74
C ALA A 123 16.64 -15.08 2.71
N LEU A 124 15.64 -14.19 2.58
CA LEU A 124 14.46 -14.21 3.44
C LEU A 124 13.60 -15.47 3.23
N THR A 125 13.39 -15.87 1.98
CA THR A 125 12.65 -17.10 1.66
C THR A 125 13.32 -18.35 2.23
N ASN A 126 14.66 -18.41 2.18
CA ASN A 126 15.39 -19.55 2.73
C ASN A 126 15.38 -19.56 4.27
N THR A 127 15.46 -18.40 4.92
CA THR A 127 15.37 -18.33 6.40
C THR A 127 14.00 -18.72 6.94
N LEU A 128 12.94 -18.48 6.16
CA LEU A 128 11.57 -18.82 6.53
C LEU A 128 11.19 -20.27 6.20
N ALA A 129 11.97 -20.94 5.35
CA ALA A 129 11.74 -22.34 4.98
C ALA A 129 12.42 -23.33 5.94
N ASP A 130 13.34 -22.85 6.79
CA ASP A 130 14.13 -23.67 7.74
C ASP A 130 13.54 -23.67 9.18
N HIS A 131 12.41 -22.99 9.38
CA HIS A 131 11.62 -22.98 10.63
C HIS A 131 10.19 -23.47 10.37
#